data_AF-A0A7K1B6C8-F1
#
_entry.id   AF-A0A7K1B6C8-F1
#
_cell.length_a   1.000
_cell.length_b   1.000
_cell.length_c   1.000
_cell.angle_alpha   90.00
_cell.angle_beta   90.00
_cell.angle_gamma   90.00
#
_symmetry.space_group_name_H-M   'P 1'
#
loop_
_entity.id
_entity.type
_entity.pdbx_description
1 polymer ?
#
loop_
_entity_poly.entity_id
_entity_poly.type
_entity_poly.pdbx_seq_one_letter_code
_entity_poly.pdbx_strand_id
1 'polypeptide(L)'
;MNALVGLGAAAALTLVPASVSAASDTPQLPDGLGPRDAGSVVVIDPQQRPLSEGASATLFSLDLPDGAACPGDSASEDWRVQGFMIPVDDDPGSVEYGVIGPEGDQFPLFAFDSRPFAHQLTQMAAQPGDPGVIPALPALTFGVFTPGDVPPGTYRIGVACTYFRQTADYWDTEIVIELDPSDELAGFRWRVPGAPDGAIDATDTGGGVSRWLLLAGVLAGAAALLALAGVVSGRRRPASTETAPHSQPLTAEKTS
;
A
#
# COMPACT_ATOMS: atom_id res chain seq x y z
N MET A 1 72.74 33.27 -37.52
CA MET A 1 72.00 33.18 -36.24
C MET A 1 70.66 32.54 -36.55
N ASN A 2 70.49 31.24 -36.29
CA ASN A 2 69.18 30.57 -36.32
C ASN A 2 69.18 29.52 -35.21
N ALA A 3 68.27 29.69 -34.25
CA ALA A 3 68.17 28.88 -33.04
C ALA A 3 67.26 27.67 -33.26
N LEU A 4 67.72 26.49 -32.84
CA LEU A 4 66.89 25.29 -32.69
C LEU A 4 66.03 25.41 -31.44
N VAL A 5 64.72 25.16 -31.58
CA VAL A 5 63.77 24.98 -30.47
C VAL A 5 63.48 23.48 -30.37
N GLY A 6 63.81 22.88 -29.23
CA GLY A 6 63.51 21.48 -28.91
C GLY A 6 62.15 21.35 -28.23
N LEU A 7 61.30 20.45 -28.72
CA LEU A 7 60.07 20.04 -28.05
C LEU A 7 60.37 18.90 -27.06
N GLY A 8 60.11 19.13 -25.78
CA GLY A 8 60.05 18.09 -24.75
C GLY A 8 58.62 17.58 -24.60
N ALA A 9 58.42 16.27 -24.76
CA ALA A 9 57.13 15.61 -24.54
C ALA A 9 56.97 15.29 -23.04
N ALA A 10 55.95 15.85 -22.40
CA ALA A 10 55.54 15.49 -21.05
C ALA A 10 54.51 14.35 -21.12
N ALA A 11 54.85 13.18 -20.57
CA ALA A 11 53.94 12.06 -20.42
C ALA A 11 53.03 12.27 -19.20
N ALA A 12 51.74 12.48 -19.43
CA ALA A 12 50.73 12.54 -18.38
C ALA A 12 50.29 11.10 -18.02
N LEU A 13 50.56 10.66 -16.77
CA LEU A 13 49.96 9.45 -16.22
C LEU A 13 48.49 9.73 -15.87
N THR A 14 47.57 9.09 -16.58
CA THR A 14 46.15 9.07 -16.25
C THR A 14 45.87 7.94 -15.24
N LEU A 15 45.53 8.33 -14.00
CA LEU A 15 44.98 7.42 -12.99
C LEU A 15 43.55 7.05 -13.39
N VAL A 16 43.31 5.78 -13.73
CA VAL A 16 41.97 5.24 -13.97
C VAL A 16 41.38 4.84 -12.61
N PRO A 17 40.27 5.43 -12.13
CA PRO A 17 39.61 4.95 -10.93
C PRO A 17 39.01 3.56 -11.21
N ALA A 18 39.40 2.57 -10.42
CA ALA A 18 38.77 1.25 -10.45
C ALA A 18 37.36 1.38 -9.85
N SER A 19 36.34 1.18 -10.68
CA SER A 19 34.96 1.08 -10.24
C SER A 19 34.80 -0.16 -9.38
N VAL A 20 34.62 0.02 -8.07
CA VAL A 20 34.21 -1.07 -7.18
C VAL A 20 32.71 -1.25 -7.38
N SER A 21 32.32 -2.25 -8.17
CA SER A 21 30.93 -2.70 -8.19
C SER A 21 30.63 -3.35 -6.84
N ALA A 22 29.86 -2.68 -5.99
CA ALA A 22 29.25 -3.33 -4.84
C ALA A 22 28.25 -4.35 -5.39
N ALA A 23 28.56 -5.65 -5.27
CA ALA A 23 27.55 -6.68 -5.49
C ALA A 23 26.46 -6.45 -4.45
N SER A 24 25.22 -6.25 -4.90
CA SER A 24 24.06 -6.30 -4.03
C SER A 24 23.87 -7.75 -3.61
N ASP A 25 24.50 -8.16 -2.51
CA ASP A 25 24.33 -9.48 -1.91
C ASP A 25 22.94 -9.54 -1.24
N THR A 26 21.89 -9.65 -2.06
CA THR A 26 20.57 -10.04 -1.55
C THR A 26 20.69 -11.47 -1.00
N PRO A 27 20.33 -11.72 0.28
CA PRO A 27 20.34 -13.06 0.83
C PRO A 27 19.54 -14.03 -0.04
N GLN A 28 20.11 -15.18 -0.35
CA GLN A 28 19.38 -16.24 -1.06
C GLN A 28 18.32 -16.84 -0.14
N LEU A 29 17.22 -17.31 -0.73
CA LEU A 29 16.24 -18.12 -0.01
C LEU A 29 16.93 -19.31 0.67
N PRO A 30 16.53 -19.68 1.91
CA PRO A 30 17.05 -20.87 2.56
C PRO A 30 16.91 -22.13 1.70
N ASP A 31 17.87 -23.06 1.83
CA ASP A 31 17.90 -24.28 1.02
C ASP A 31 16.57 -25.05 1.09
N GLY A 32 16.06 -25.47 -0.07
CA GLY A 32 14.79 -26.19 -0.18
C GLY A 32 13.55 -25.30 -0.13
N LEU A 33 13.71 -23.98 0.05
CA LEU A 33 12.66 -23.00 -0.21
C LEU A 33 12.83 -22.41 -1.62
N GLY A 34 11.69 -22.22 -2.27
CA GLY A 34 11.56 -21.63 -3.58
C GLY A 34 10.09 -21.33 -3.82
N PRO A 35 9.74 -20.49 -4.81
CA PRO A 35 8.37 -20.12 -5.05
C PRO A 35 7.45 -21.34 -5.19
N ARG A 36 6.44 -21.40 -4.34
CA ARG A 36 5.45 -22.47 -4.29
C ARG A 36 4.05 -21.88 -4.25
N ASP A 37 3.20 -22.40 -5.12
CA ASP A 37 1.76 -22.24 -5.01
C ASP A 37 1.29 -23.00 -3.76
N ALA A 38 0.89 -22.25 -2.75
CA ALA A 38 0.47 -22.76 -1.46
C ALA A 38 -1.06 -22.84 -1.31
N GLY A 39 -1.81 -22.54 -2.38
CA GLY A 39 -3.26 -22.67 -2.47
C GLY A 39 -3.97 -21.41 -2.96
N SER A 40 -5.30 -21.45 -2.98
CA SER A 40 -6.11 -20.34 -3.47
C SER A 40 -6.66 -19.47 -2.34
N VAL A 41 -6.84 -18.17 -2.62
CA VAL A 41 -7.59 -17.26 -1.73
C VAL A 41 -9.03 -17.10 -2.18
N VAL A 42 -9.92 -16.77 -1.24
CA VAL A 42 -11.29 -16.36 -1.54
C VAL A 42 -11.40 -14.85 -1.38
N VAL A 43 -11.91 -14.15 -2.40
CA VAL A 43 -12.21 -12.72 -2.28
C VAL A 43 -13.48 -12.58 -1.45
N ILE A 44 -13.40 -11.84 -0.35
CA ILE A 44 -14.50 -11.68 0.62
C ILE A 44 -14.77 -10.20 0.90
N ASP A 45 -15.99 -9.88 1.35
CA ASP A 45 -16.33 -8.56 1.85
C ASP A 45 -15.90 -8.36 3.32
N PRO A 46 -16.01 -7.14 3.88
CA PRO A 46 -15.70 -6.90 5.30
C PRO A 46 -16.60 -7.66 6.30
N GLN A 47 -17.68 -8.29 5.84
CA GLN A 47 -18.56 -9.17 6.62
C GLN A 47 -18.24 -10.65 6.42
N GLN A 48 -17.10 -10.98 5.78
CA GLN A 48 -16.62 -12.35 5.51
C GLN A 48 -17.55 -13.13 4.56
N ARG A 49 -18.25 -12.45 3.66
CA ARG A 49 -19.05 -13.09 2.61
C ARG A 49 -18.25 -13.13 1.31
N PRO A 50 -18.21 -14.27 0.58
CA PRO A 50 -17.53 -14.34 -0.70
C PRO A 50 -18.09 -13.36 -1.73
N LEU A 51 -17.23 -12.76 -2.53
CA LEU A 51 -17.56 -11.82 -3.60
C LEU A 51 -17.36 -12.47 -4.97
N SER A 52 -18.36 -12.34 -5.85
CA SER A 52 -18.23 -12.73 -7.26
C SER A 52 -17.78 -11.57 -8.13
N GLU A 53 -18.01 -10.33 -7.70
CA GLU A 53 -17.67 -9.12 -8.44
C GLU A 53 -17.72 -7.86 -7.57
N GLY A 54 -17.16 -6.77 -8.10
CA GLY A 54 -17.18 -5.45 -7.50
C GLY A 54 -16.76 -4.35 -8.47
N ALA A 55 -16.85 -3.11 -8.01
CA ALA A 55 -16.32 -1.93 -8.67
C ALA A 55 -14.98 -1.52 -8.02
N SER A 56 -14.31 -0.48 -8.52
CA SER A 56 -13.01 -0.09 -7.96
C SER A 56 -13.10 0.35 -6.49
N ALA A 57 -14.20 1.00 -6.11
CA ALA A 57 -14.50 1.42 -4.74
C ALA A 57 -14.92 0.28 -3.81
N THR A 58 -15.16 -0.93 -4.33
CA THR A 58 -15.57 -2.07 -3.49
C THR A 58 -14.46 -2.40 -2.50
N LEU A 59 -14.82 -2.47 -1.22
CA LEU A 59 -13.94 -2.99 -0.19
C LEU A 59 -13.99 -4.51 -0.21
N PHE A 60 -12.82 -5.13 -0.25
CA PHE A 60 -12.68 -6.59 -0.19
C PHE A 60 -11.54 -6.98 0.74
N SER A 61 -11.40 -8.25 1.06
CA SER A 61 -10.20 -8.83 1.64
C SER A 61 -9.93 -10.17 0.97
N LEU A 62 -8.79 -10.79 1.29
CA LEU A 62 -8.42 -12.11 0.79
C LEU A 62 -8.48 -13.07 1.97
N ASP A 63 -9.43 -14.01 1.92
CA ASP A 63 -9.48 -15.09 2.90
C ASP A 63 -8.45 -16.16 2.50
N LEU A 64 -7.51 -16.42 3.39
CA LEU A 64 -6.45 -17.41 3.19
C LEU A 64 -6.95 -18.79 3.65
N PRO A 65 -6.46 -19.89 3.05
CA PRO A 65 -6.80 -21.22 3.53
C PRO A 65 -6.29 -21.44 4.97
N ASP A 66 -6.99 -22.30 5.72
CA ASP A 66 -6.61 -22.68 7.07
C ASP A 66 -5.15 -23.14 7.14
N GLY A 67 -4.38 -22.54 8.04
CA GLY A 67 -2.96 -22.85 8.23
C GLY A 67 -2.00 -22.12 7.30
N ALA A 68 -2.47 -21.17 6.48
CA ALA A 68 -1.58 -20.30 5.72
C ALA A 68 -0.60 -19.55 6.65
N ALA A 69 0.69 -19.74 6.41
CA ALA A 69 1.77 -19.15 7.17
C ALA A 69 3.01 -19.05 6.30
N CYS A 70 3.87 -18.06 6.59
CA CYS A 70 5.19 -18.00 5.98
C CYS A 70 6.11 -19.06 6.58
N PRO A 71 7.15 -19.51 5.85
CA PRO A 71 8.10 -20.51 6.36
C PRO A 71 8.79 -20.14 7.67
N GLY A 72 8.91 -18.83 7.96
CA GLY A 72 9.40 -18.31 9.24
C GLY A 72 8.78 -16.96 9.56
N ASP A 73 9.21 -16.34 10.66
CA ASP A 73 8.66 -15.07 11.14
C ASP A 73 9.46 -13.83 10.75
N SER A 74 8.87 -12.66 10.98
CA SER A 74 9.48 -11.36 10.67
C SER A 74 10.51 -10.91 11.69
N ALA A 75 10.45 -11.41 12.92
CA ALA A 75 11.24 -10.92 14.05
C ALA A 75 12.62 -11.58 14.13
N SER A 76 12.69 -12.84 13.71
CA SER A 76 13.86 -13.71 13.79
C SER A 76 14.50 -13.92 12.42
N GLU A 77 13.68 -13.92 11.35
CA GLU A 77 14.08 -14.42 10.03
C GLU A 77 13.69 -13.46 8.88
N ASP A 78 13.26 -12.24 9.18
CA ASP A 78 12.99 -11.18 8.20
C ASP A 78 11.94 -11.51 7.11
N TRP A 79 11.08 -12.49 7.34
CA TRP A 79 9.96 -12.76 6.44
C TRP A 79 9.01 -11.56 6.35
N ARG A 80 8.43 -11.32 5.17
CA ARG A 80 7.44 -10.27 4.92
C ARG A 80 6.27 -10.82 4.12
N VAL A 81 5.08 -10.32 4.42
CA VAL A 81 3.86 -10.59 3.66
C VAL A 81 3.61 -9.43 2.70
N GLN A 82 3.36 -9.77 1.44
CA GLN A 82 3.18 -8.83 0.32
C GLN A 82 1.86 -9.11 -0.39
N GLY A 83 1.13 -8.07 -0.78
CA GLY A 83 0.04 -8.20 -1.76
C GLY A 83 0.54 -8.00 -3.17
N PHE A 84 -0.06 -8.70 -4.13
CA PHE A 84 0.24 -8.51 -5.54
C PHE A 84 -1.03 -8.57 -6.40
N MET A 85 -0.96 -7.88 -7.54
CA MET A 85 -1.83 -8.07 -8.69
C MET A 85 -0.96 -8.12 -9.94
N ILE A 86 -1.00 -9.23 -10.67
CA ILE A 86 -0.16 -9.46 -11.85
C ILE A 86 -1.00 -9.95 -13.03
N PRO A 87 -0.61 -9.68 -14.28
CA PRO A 87 -1.24 -10.34 -15.44
C PRO A 87 -1.28 -11.85 -15.25
N VAL A 88 -2.35 -12.51 -15.71
CA VAL A 88 -2.53 -13.97 -15.46
C VAL A 88 -1.42 -14.84 -16.06
N ASP A 89 -0.77 -14.37 -17.14
CA ASP A 89 0.31 -15.07 -17.81
C ASP A 89 1.67 -14.92 -17.10
N ASP A 90 1.78 -14.03 -16.11
CA ASP A 90 2.99 -13.84 -15.31
C ASP A 90 3.06 -14.89 -14.17
N ASP A 91 4.28 -15.30 -13.82
CA ASP A 91 4.53 -16.21 -12.70
C ASP A 91 4.67 -15.43 -11.37
N PRO A 92 3.79 -15.62 -10.36
CA PRO A 92 3.91 -14.99 -9.04
C PRO A 92 5.25 -15.29 -8.35
N GLY A 93 5.86 -16.43 -8.66
CA GLY A 93 7.14 -16.81 -8.11
C GLY A 93 8.31 -15.97 -8.62
N SER A 94 8.14 -15.32 -9.77
CA SER A 94 9.15 -14.45 -10.39
C SER A 94 9.04 -12.98 -9.98
N VAL A 95 8.00 -12.63 -9.21
CA VAL A 95 7.74 -11.24 -8.79
C VAL A 95 8.81 -10.77 -7.81
N GLU A 96 9.46 -9.64 -8.14
CA GLU A 96 10.32 -8.92 -7.22
C GLU A 96 9.52 -7.86 -6.47
N TYR A 97 9.77 -7.72 -5.17
CA TYR A 97 9.01 -6.80 -4.32
C TYR A 97 9.86 -5.63 -3.83
N GLY A 98 9.42 -4.43 -4.15
CA GLY A 98 9.96 -3.16 -3.67
C GLY A 98 9.22 -2.61 -2.46
N VAL A 99 9.51 -1.35 -2.15
CA VAL A 99 8.98 -0.61 -0.98
C VAL A 99 7.45 -0.53 -0.99
N ILE A 100 6.83 -0.49 -2.18
CA ILE A 100 5.40 -0.28 -2.35
C ILE A 100 4.65 -1.55 -2.79
N GLY A 101 5.32 -2.70 -2.91
CA GLY A 101 4.74 -3.95 -3.42
C GLY A 101 5.52 -4.47 -4.64
N PRO A 102 4.88 -5.18 -5.58
CA PRO A 102 5.55 -5.74 -6.75
C PRO A 102 6.15 -4.64 -7.65
N GLU A 103 7.31 -4.93 -8.26
CA GLU A 103 8.03 -4.02 -9.17
C GLU A 103 7.92 -4.47 -10.62
N GLY A 104 7.79 -3.52 -11.54
CA GLY A 104 7.67 -3.78 -12.98
C GLY A 104 6.34 -3.29 -13.53
N ASP A 105 5.73 -4.08 -14.41
CA ASP A 105 4.41 -3.82 -14.99
C ASP A 105 3.26 -4.42 -14.12
N GLN A 106 3.60 -4.90 -12.93
CA GLN A 106 2.69 -5.43 -11.93
C GLN A 106 2.11 -4.32 -11.04
N PHE A 107 1.03 -4.63 -10.32
CA PHE A 107 0.28 -3.67 -9.54
C PHE A 107 0.26 -4.04 -8.05
N PRO A 108 0.48 -3.09 -7.14
CA PRO A 108 0.31 -3.33 -5.72
C PRO A 108 -1.17 -3.38 -5.32
N LEU A 109 -1.47 -4.15 -4.28
CA LEU A 109 -2.74 -4.07 -3.58
C LEU A 109 -2.68 -2.97 -2.52
N PHE A 110 -3.79 -2.27 -2.29
CA PHE A 110 -3.87 -1.17 -1.34
C PHE A 110 -4.93 -1.42 -0.30
N ALA A 111 -4.61 -1.11 0.95
CA ALA A 111 -5.59 -1.02 2.02
C ALA A 111 -6.56 0.15 1.77
N PHE A 112 -7.73 0.11 2.40
CA PHE A 112 -8.78 1.12 2.25
C PHE A 112 -8.33 2.55 2.63
N ASP A 113 -7.25 2.68 3.41
CA ASP A 113 -6.62 3.95 3.79
C ASP A 113 -5.52 4.40 2.81
N SER A 114 -5.50 3.80 1.61
CA SER A 114 -4.57 4.06 0.51
C SER A 114 -3.10 3.72 0.78
N ARG A 115 -2.80 3.01 1.88
CA ARG A 115 -1.46 2.47 2.09
C ARG A 115 -1.25 1.20 1.25
N PRO A 116 -0.10 1.03 0.58
CA PRO A 116 0.20 -0.23 -0.09
C PRO A 116 0.23 -1.37 0.93
N PHE A 117 -0.37 -2.50 0.58
CA PHE A 117 -0.28 -3.74 1.34
C PHE A 117 1.06 -4.40 1.03
N ALA A 118 2.13 -3.78 1.53
CA ALA A 118 3.51 -4.21 1.33
C ALA A 118 4.27 -4.25 2.66
N HIS A 119 5.27 -5.12 2.74
CA HIS A 119 6.16 -5.35 3.88
C HIS A 119 5.43 -5.59 5.21
N GLN A 120 4.31 -6.31 5.15
CA GLN A 120 3.56 -6.62 6.34
C GLN A 120 4.33 -7.65 7.18
N LEU A 121 4.27 -7.44 8.50
CA LEU A 121 4.93 -8.34 9.44
C LEU A 121 4.03 -9.54 9.70
N THR A 122 4.64 -10.71 9.72
CA THR A 122 4.05 -11.92 10.30
C THR A 122 3.96 -11.78 11.82
N GLN A 123 3.14 -12.60 12.47
CA GLN A 123 3.18 -12.73 13.93
C GLN A 123 4.51 -13.36 14.36
N MET A 124 5.00 -12.96 15.53
CA MET A 124 6.20 -13.56 16.12
C MET A 124 5.93 -15.03 16.43
N ALA A 125 6.81 -15.92 15.97
CA ALA A 125 6.70 -17.33 16.21
C ALA A 125 7.14 -17.69 17.64
N ALA A 126 6.76 -18.88 18.10
CA ALA A 126 7.11 -19.35 19.43
C ALA A 126 8.61 -19.67 19.56
N GLN A 127 9.20 -20.19 18.49
CA GLN A 127 10.63 -20.48 18.38
C GLN A 127 11.15 -20.04 16.99
N PRO A 128 12.44 -19.70 16.86
CA PRO A 128 13.05 -19.45 15.55
C PRO A 128 12.91 -20.68 14.64
N GLY A 129 12.49 -20.46 13.39
CA GLY A 129 12.22 -21.53 12.41
C GLY A 129 10.81 -22.13 12.47
N ASP A 130 9.97 -21.74 13.44
CA ASP A 130 8.53 -22.02 13.39
C ASP A 130 7.84 -21.11 12.35
N PRO A 131 6.73 -21.56 11.72
CA PRO A 131 6.04 -20.75 10.72
C PRO A 131 5.57 -19.38 11.24
N GLY A 132 5.77 -18.34 10.42
CA GLY A 132 5.27 -16.99 10.69
C GLY A 132 3.81 -16.88 10.29
N VAL A 133 2.92 -16.87 11.29
CA VAL A 133 1.47 -16.75 11.04
C VAL A 133 1.17 -15.42 10.36
N ILE A 134 0.42 -15.48 9.26
CA ILE A 134 -0.03 -14.29 8.53
C ILE A 134 -1.20 -13.66 9.33
N PRO A 135 -1.11 -12.38 9.75
CA PRO A 135 -2.23 -11.71 10.39
C PRO A 135 -3.44 -11.62 9.47
N ALA A 136 -4.62 -11.39 10.06
CA ALA A 136 -5.82 -11.11 9.27
C ALA A 136 -5.56 -9.94 8.30
N LEU A 137 -5.89 -10.17 7.03
CA LEU A 137 -5.70 -9.18 5.98
C LEU A 137 -6.63 -7.98 6.20
N PRO A 138 -6.17 -6.74 5.93
CA PRO A 138 -7.01 -5.57 6.03
C PRO A 138 -8.09 -5.59 4.94
N ALA A 139 -9.03 -4.65 5.03
CA ALA A 139 -9.85 -4.30 3.88
C ALA A 139 -8.98 -3.62 2.82
N LEU A 140 -8.99 -4.17 1.61
CA LEU A 140 -8.33 -3.73 0.40
C LEU A 140 -9.33 -3.01 -0.52
N THR A 141 -8.79 -2.23 -1.46
CA THR A 141 -9.57 -1.52 -2.48
C THR A 141 -8.73 -1.27 -3.73
N PHE A 142 -9.40 -1.13 -4.87
CA PHE A 142 -8.81 -0.63 -6.10
C PHE A 142 -9.05 0.86 -6.33
N GLY A 143 -9.75 1.54 -5.41
CA GLY A 143 -10.15 2.94 -5.55
C GLY A 143 -9.01 3.96 -5.49
N VAL A 144 -7.75 3.49 -5.38
CA VAL A 144 -6.56 4.34 -5.52
C VAL A 144 -6.11 4.51 -6.97
N PHE A 145 -6.53 3.60 -7.86
CA PHE A 145 -6.21 3.66 -9.28
C PHE A 145 -7.10 4.69 -9.97
N THR A 146 -6.57 5.28 -11.04
CA THR A 146 -7.26 6.21 -11.92
C THR A 146 -7.57 5.54 -13.26
N PRO A 147 -8.50 6.09 -14.08
CA PRO A 147 -8.90 5.47 -15.33
C PRO A 147 -7.72 5.31 -16.30
N GLY A 148 -7.44 4.05 -16.65
CA GLY A 148 -6.34 3.68 -17.53
C GLY A 148 -5.05 3.23 -16.82
N ASP A 149 -4.96 3.34 -15.50
CA ASP A 149 -3.80 2.83 -14.74
C ASP A 149 -3.70 1.31 -14.84
N VAL A 150 -4.84 0.62 -14.69
CA VAL A 150 -4.93 -0.84 -14.81
C VAL A 150 -5.66 -1.19 -16.12
N PRO A 151 -4.99 -1.79 -17.11
CA PRO A 151 -5.64 -2.22 -18.34
C PRO A 151 -6.73 -3.28 -18.11
N PRO A 152 -7.78 -3.35 -18.95
CA PRO A 152 -8.70 -4.49 -18.93
C PRO A 152 -7.96 -5.80 -19.28
N GLY A 153 -8.29 -6.88 -18.58
CA GLY A 153 -7.62 -8.17 -18.74
C GLY A 153 -7.88 -9.13 -17.58
N THR A 154 -7.25 -10.30 -17.64
CA THR A 154 -7.26 -11.27 -16.55
C THR A 154 -5.98 -11.13 -15.74
N TYR A 155 -6.16 -11.09 -14.43
CA TYR A 155 -5.08 -10.89 -13.45
C TYR A 155 -5.15 -11.98 -12.38
N ARG A 156 -4.03 -12.24 -11.73
CA ARG A 156 -3.98 -12.95 -10.45
C ARG A 156 -3.80 -11.93 -9.35
N ILE A 157 -4.64 -11.99 -8.32
CA ILE A 157 -4.44 -11.24 -7.08
C ILE A 157 -4.17 -12.20 -5.94
N GLY A 158 -3.29 -11.80 -5.03
CA GLY A 158 -2.88 -12.71 -3.98
C GLY A 158 -2.01 -12.09 -2.91
N VAL A 159 -1.51 -12.99 -2.08
CA VAL A 159 -0.60 -12.72 -0.98
C VAL A 159 0.63 -13.61 -1.14
N ALA A 160 1.81 -13.04 -0.97
CA ALA A 160 3.07 -13.77 -1.00
C ALA A 160 3.85 -13.60 0.30
N CYS A 161 4.42 -14.70 0.78
CA CYS A 161 5.49 -14.70 1.76
C CYS A 161 6.82 -14.50 1.05
N THR A 162 7.56 -13.48 1.46
CA THR A 162 8.82 -13.10 0.85
C THR A 162 9.96 -13.09 1.84
N TYR A 163 11.13 -13.54 1.38
CA TYR A 163 12.40 -13.45 2.09
C TYR A 163 13.33 -12.55 1.28
N PHE A 164 13.70 -11.40 1.84
CA PHE A 164 14.49 -10.38 1.14
C PHE A 164 14.02 -10.13 -0.31
N ARG A 165 12.71 -9.83 -0.46
CA ARG A 165 12.04 -9.48 -1.72
C ARG A 165 11.78 -10.65 -2.69
N GLN A 166 12.18 -11.87 -2.36
CA GLN A 166 11.95 -13.07 -3.18
C GLN A 166 10.75 -13.86 -2.66
N THR A 167 9.84 -14.28 -3.54
CA THR A 167 8.69 -15.14 -3.20
C THR A 167 9.15 -16.52 -2.74
N ALA A 168 8.57 -17.02 -1.64
CA ALA A 168 8.72 -18.41 -1.21
C ALA A 168 7.38 -19.16 -1.30
N ASP A 169 6.34 -18.64 -0.66
CA ASP A 169 4.99 -19.18 -0.75
C ASP A 169 4.04 -18.10 -1.22
N TYR A 170 3.04 -18.47 -2.01
CA TYR A 170 1.99 -17.55 -2.41
C TYR A 170 0.62 -18.23 -2.45
N TRP A 171 -0.40 -17.41 -2.26
CA TRP A 171 -1.80 -17.79 -2.41
C TRP A 171 -2.51 -16.77 -3.28
N ASP A 172 -3.30 -17.21 -4.23
CA ASP A 172 -3.93 -16.30 -5.18
C ASP A 172 -5.26 -16.80 -5.74
N THR A 173 -5.88 -15.92 -6.51
CA THR A 173 -7.07 -16.21 -7.28
C THR A 173 -7.11 -15.32 -8.52
N GLU A 174 -7.81 -15.79 -9.55
CA GLU A 174 -8.01 -15.00 -10.76
C GLU A 174 -9.09 -13.94 -10.56
N ILE A 175 -8.85 -12.76 -11.11
CA ILE A 175 -9.86 -11.74 -11.36
C ILE A 175 -9.84 -11.33 -12.82
N VAL A 176 -10.98 -10.84 -13.30
CA VAL A 176 -11.08 -10.22 -14.62
C VAL A 176 -11.48 -8.78 -14.42
N ILE A 177 -10.67 -7.87 -14.95
CA ILE A 177 -10.91 -6.43 -14.97
C ILE A 177 -11.53 -6.07 -16.32
N GLU A 178 -12.69 -5.40 -16.27
CA GLU A 178 -13.46 -4.98 -17.43
C GLU A 178 -13.70 -3.47 -17.35
N LEU A 179 -13.52 -2.77 -18.49
CA LEU A 179 -13.76 -1.35 -18.58
C LEU A 179 -15.20 -1.03 -18.17
N ASP A 180 -15.35 -0.10 -17.22
CA ASP A 180 -16.64 0.41 -16.77
C ASP A 180 -16.56 1.93 -16.64
N PRO A 181 -17.00 2.69 -17.65
CA PRO A 181 -16.94 4.15 -17.61
C PRO A 181 -17.89 4.77 -16.58
N SER A 182 -18.77 3.98 -15.95
CA SER A 182 -19.65 4.45 -14.87
C SER A 182 -18.98 4.39 -13.49
N ASP A 183 -17.86 3.68 -13.36
CA ASP A 183 -17.01 3.72 -12.17
C ASP A 183 -16.19 5.03 -12.16
N GLU A 184 -16.51 5.94 -11.25
CA GLU A 184 -15.92 7.29 -11.22
C GLU A 184 -14.47 7.34 -10.73
N LEU A 185 -13.95 6.27 -10.12
CA LEU A 185 -12.59 6.25 -9.55
C LEU A 185 -11.58 5.67 -10.53
N ALA A 186 -11.62 4.35 -10.78
CA ALA A 186 -10.63 3.68 -11.63
C ALA A 186 -11.18 3.35 -13.03
N GLY A 187 -12.46 3.57 -13.30
CA GLY A 187 -13.07 3.36 -14.61
C GLY A 187 -13.20 1.87 -14.98
N PHE A 188 -13.27 0.98 -13.99
CA PHE A 188 -13.44 -0.45 -14.22
C PHE A 188 -14.28 -1.14 -13.15
N ARG A 189 -14.83 -2.28 -13.54
CA ARG A 189 -15.37 -3.31 -12.64
C ARG A 189 -14.48 -4.55 -12.69
N TRP A 190 -14.59 -5.38 -11.67
CA TRP A 190 -13.86 -6.64 -11.59
C TRP A 190 -14.79 -7.78 -11.21
N ARG A 191 -14.45 -8.99 -11.65
CA ARG A 191 -15.15 -10.23 -11.30
C ARG A 191 -14.17 -11.34 -10.96
N VAL A 192 -14.62 -12.33 -10.19
CA VAL A 192 -13.86 -13.50 -9.75
C VAL A 192 -14.46 -14.72 -10.45
N PRO A 193 -13.89 -15.21 -11.57
CA PRO A 193 -14.47 -16.31 -12.34
C PRO A 193 -14.66 -17.60 -11.54
N GLY A 194 -13.76 -17.84 -10.57
CA GLY A 194 -13.78 -19.01 -9.68
C GLY A 194 -14.42 -18.76 -8.31
N ALA A 195 -15.30 -17.76 -8.18
CA ALA A 195 -15.97 -17.49 -6.90
C ALA A 195 -16.77 -18.71 -6.42
N PRO A 196 -16.81 -18.99 -5.10
CA PRO A 196 -17.55 -20.11 -4.56
C PRO A 196 -19.07 -19.90 -4.69
N ASP A 197 -19.83 -21.01 -4.63
CA ASP A 197 -21.29 -20.95 -4.64
C ASP A 197 -21.83 -20.06 -3.51
N GLY A 198 -22.78 -19.19 -3.85
CA GLY A 198 -23.36 -18.24 -2.89
C GLY A 198 -22.54 -16.95 -2.71
N ALA A 199 -21.48 -16.76 -3.49
CA ALA A 199 -20.82 -15.47 -3.62
C ALA A 199 -21.81 -14.38 -4.08
N ILE A 200 -21.64 -13.18 -3.52
CA ILE A 200 -22.52 -12.05 -3.78
C ILE A 200 -21.86 -11.05 -4.75
N ASP A 201 -22.71 -10.35 -5.49
CA ASP A 201 -22.32 -9.18 -6.24
C ASP A 201 -22.33 -7.94 -5.31
N ALA A 202 -21.16 -7.34 -5.13
CA ALA A 202 -21.00 -6.13 -4.31
C ALA A 202 -21.66 -4.89 -4.94
N THR A 203 -21.90 -4.90 -6.25
CA THR A 203 -22.59 -3.84 -7.00
C THR A 203 -24.11 -3.98 -6.90
N ASP A 204 -24.65 -5.19 -6.93
CA ASP A 204 -26.10 -5.47 -6.79
C ASP A 204 -26.63 -5.34 -5.35
N THR A 205 -25.77 -5.33 -4.33
CA THR A 205 -26.19 -5.20 -2.92
C THR A 205 -26.70 -3.79 -2.54
N GLY A 206 -27.28 -3.06 -3.50
CA GLY A 206 -27.85 -1.72 -3.32
C GLY A 206 -26.82 -0.71 -2.79
N GLY A 207 -25.54 -1.03 -2.97
CA GLY A 207 -24.37 -0.39 -2.40
C GLY A 207 -23.82 0.71 -3.30
N GLY A 208 -24.68 1.49 -3.95
CA GLY A 208 -24.28 2.84 -4.34
C GLY A 208 -23.87 3.55 -3.08
N VAL A 209 -22.55 3.77 -2.90
CA VAL A 209 -21.90 4.51 -1.80
C VAL A 209 -22.84 4.74 -0.64
N SER A 210 -22.96 3.75 0.26
CA SER A 210 -23.92 3.71 1.37
C SER A 210 -24.35 5.12 1.73
N ARG A 211 -25.62 5.49 1.48
CA ARG A 211 -26.17 6.84 1.71
C ARG A 211 -25.72 7.46 3.04
N TRP A 212 -25.32 6.64 4.01
CA TRP A 212 -24.63 6.98 5.25
C TRP A 212 -23.29 7.73 5.11
N LEU A 213 -22.40 7.38 4.17
CA LEU A 213 -21.15 8.12 3.92
C LEU A 213 -21.42 9.50 3.31
N LEU A 214 -22.40 9.61 2.41
CA LEU A 214 -22.86 10.90 1.90
C LEU A 214 -23.57 11.73 2.99
N LEU A 215 -24.34 11.10 3.89
CA LEU A 215 -24.99 11.77 5.01
C LEU A 215 -23.99 12.23 6.09
N ALA A 216 -22.92 11.48 6.37
CA ALA A 216 -21.88 11.88 7.31
C ALA A 216 -21.10 13.11 6.81
N GLY A 217 -20.80 13.18 5.51
CA GLY A 217 -20.20 14.36 4.89
C GLY A 217 -21.12 15.60 4.92
N VAL A 218 -22.42 15.42 4.67
CA VAL A 218 -23.41 16.52 4.69
C VAL A 218 -23.68 17.03 6.11
N LEU A 219 -23.73 16.16 7.12
CA LEU A 219 -23.92 16.57 8.52
C LEU A 219 -22.68 17.28 9.09
N ALA A 220 -21.47 16.82 8.76
CA ALA A 220 -20.24 17.50 9.14
C ALA A 220 -20.07 18.87 8.44
N GLY A 221 -20.42 18.95 7.15
CA GLY A 221 -20.40 20.20 6.38
C GLY A 221 -21.44 21.23 6.87
N ALA A 222 -22.64 20.79 7.22
CA ALA A 222 -23.69 21.67 7.76
C ALA A 222 -23.33 22.24 9.15
N ALA A 223 -22.70 21.44 10.01
CA ALA A 223 -22.20 21.91 11.31
C ALA A 223 -21.07 22.95 11.16
N ALA A 224 -20.16 22.75 10.21
CA ALA A 224 -19.08 23.71 9.94
C ALA A 224 -19.58 25.04 9.36
N LEU A 225 -20.58 25.01 8.47
CA LEU A 225 -21.19 26.21 7.90
C LEU A 225 -22.02 27.00 8.93
N LEU A 226 -22.69 26.31 9.86
CA LEU A 226 -23.41 26.97 10.96
C LEU A 226 -22.45 27.58 12.01
N ALA A 227 -21.31 26.94 12.28
CA ALA A 227 -20.29 27.50 13.16
C ALA A 227 -19.65 28.78 12.58
N LEU A 228 -19.42 28.84 11.25
CA LEU A 228 -18.90 30.03 10.58
C LEU A 228 -19.93 31.18 10.52
N ALA A 229 -21.22 30.88 10.35
CA ALA A 229 -22.28 31.90 10.40
C ALA A 229 -22.48 32.48 11.82
N GLY A 230 -22.30 31.67 12.87
CA GLY A 230 -22.35 32.12 14.26
C GLY A 230 -21.23 33.09 14.63
N VAL A 231 -20.01 32.86 14.14
CA VAL A 231 -18.83 33.71 14.42
C VAL A 231 -18.94 35.09 13.75
N VAL A 232 -19.57 35.20 12.57
CA VAL A 232 -19.81 36.50 11.90
C VAL A 232 -20.91 37.30 12.60
N SER A 233 -21.89 36.63 13.22
CA SER A 233 -23.01 37.25 13.93
C SER A 233 -22.62 37.83 15.30
N GLY A 234 -21.61 37.25 15.96
CA GLY A 234 -21.17 37.63 17.31
C GLY A 234 -20.28 38.88 17.39
N ARG A 235 -19.81 39.43 16.26
CA ARG A 235 -18.84 40.56 16.25
C ARG A 235 -19.45 41.96 16.30
N ARG A 236 -20.77 42.10 16.52
CA ARG A 236 -21.41 43.41 16.70
C ARG A 236 -22.02 43.55 18.08
N ARG A 237 -21.23 44.08 19.05
CA ARG A 237 -21.62 45.09 20.07
C ARG A 237 -20.53 45.22 21.17
N PRO A 238 -20.46 46.37 21.87
CA PRO A 238 -19.66 47.52 21.48
C PRO A 238 -18.51 47.79 22.47
N ALA A 239 -17.59 48.64 22.05
CA ALA A 239 -16.50 49.16 22.86
C ALA A 239 -17.02 49.85 24.14
N SER A 240 -16.60 49.32 25.30
CA SER A 240 -16.52 50.09 26.53
C SER A 240 -15.08 50.55 26.71
N THR A 241 -14.90 51.82 26.41
CA THR A 241 -13.76 52.66 26.74
C THR A 241 -13.58 52.70 28.25
N GLU A 242 -12.45 52.21 28.79
CA GLU A 242 -11.88 52.77 30.02
C GLU A 242 -10.37 52.48 30.06
N THR A 243 -9.59 53.40 29.49
CA THR A 243 -8.15 53.47 29.68
C THR A 243 -7.88 54.57 30.70
N ALA A 244 -7.42 54.19 31.90
CA ALA A 244 -6.66 55.07 32.76
C ALA A 244 -5.49 54.31 33.41
N PRO A 245 -4.37 55.00 33.68
CA PRO A 245 -3.04 54.41 33.76
C PRO A 245 -2.57 54.25 35.21
N HIS A 246 -1.85 53.18 35.55
CA HIS A 246 -0.96 53.23 36.71
C HIS A 246 0.11 52.12 36.75
N SER A 247 1.36 52.59 36.65
CA SER A 247 2.48 52.25 37.53
C SER A 247 3.07 50.83 37.55
N GLN A 248 4.27 50.73 36.95
CA GLN A 248 5.40 49.89 37.39
C GLN A 248 5.64 50.05 38.92
N PRO A 249 6.18 49.04 39.66
CA PRO A 249 7.60 48.68 39.53
C PRO A 249 8.00 47.22 39.80
N LEU A 250 9.30 47.01 39.53
CA LEU A 250 10.19 45.90 39.85
C LEU A 250 9.89 45.15 41.15
N THR A 251 10.07 43.82 41.11
CA THR A 251 10.88 43.10 42.11
C THR A 251 11.46 41.83 41.52
N ALA A 252 12.78 41.72 41.62
CA ALA A 252 13.53 40.48 41.53
C ALA A 252 13.24 39.60 42.76
N GLU A 253 13.16 38.28 42.59
CA GLU A 253 13.54 37.37 43.67
C GLU A 253 14.07 36.04 43.12
N LYS A 254 14.96 35.47 43.92
CA LYS A 254 15.97 34.46 43.66
C LYS A 254 15.78 33.43 44.75
N THR A 255 15.64 32.15 44.42
CA THR A 255 15.97 30.91 45.20
C THR A 255 15.14 29.77 44.58
N SER A 256 15.58 28.52 44.45
CA SER A 256 16.73 27.77 44.96
C SER A 256 17.08 26.66 43.98
#